data_AF-A0A350BYQ6-F1
#
_entry.id   AF-A0A350BYQ6-F1
#
_cell.length_a   1.000
_cell.length_b   1.000
_cell.length_c   1.000
_cell.angle_alpha   90.00
_cell.angle_beta   90.00
_cell.angle_gamma   90.00
#
_symmetry.space_group_name_H-M   'P 1'
#
loop_
_entity.id
_entity.type
_entity.pdbx_description
1 polymer ?
#
loop_
_entity_poly.entity_id
_entity_poly.type
_entity_poly.pdbx_seq_one_letter_code
_entity_poly.pdbx_strand_id
1 'polypeptide(L)'
;MKCPQCGSEIPNNVKFCSNCGMMLFSEQGGRNPYGGNPYSGNQYGGNQYGGRNNNTQPPRNSLIPIMASIVAILAVICVVLVVLHPFDKVTKSDDSGAVSQDTAAGGEIVEPAANGDPTPTATPTPTPTPTPTPLPTATSTPTPIPTPTPTTAPAVSAEVLTIYGGIQAPASDFLFPESSSSYLSYDRMNQVLESGSSETMHTLSQLAINELLARYGYPFTSSSSTAQDARNKFGGTGWYQSVQSICPVGAGEWDVLRDNYFNSYERANFKALNEWQKDHGVYY
;
A
#
# COMPACT_ATOMS: atom_id res chain seq x y z
N MET A 1 9.37 -4.95 30.12
CA MET A 1 10.20 -3.91 30.80
C MET A 1 9.31 -2.82 31.39
N LYS A 2 9.81 -1.81 32.14
CA LYS A 2 9.00 -0.66 32.61
C LYS A 2 9.40 0.64 31.90
N CYS A 3 8.45 1.56 31.64
CA CYS A 3 8.75 2.88 31.05
C CYS A 3 9.69 3.63 31.99
N PRO A 4 10.88 4.06 31.55
CA PRO A 4 11.74 4.91 32.38
C PRO A 4 11.13 6.31 32.60
N GLN A 5 10.10 6.65 31.83
CA GLN A 5 9.39 7.93 31.87
C GLN A 5 8.17 7.93 32.81
N CYS A 6 7.34 6.90 32.77
CA CYS A 6 6.08 6.85 33.54
C CYS A 6 5.88 5.57 34.37
N GLY A 7 6.84 4.65 34.36
CA GLY A 7 6.81 3.44 35.17
C GLY A 7 5.81 2.36 34.74
N SER A 8 5.02 2.56 33.68
CA SER A 8 4.07 1.55 33.20
C SER A 8 4.78 0.30 32.69
N GLU A 9 4.14 -0.86 32.83
CA GLU A 9 4.63 -2.09 32.22
C GLU A 9 4.56 -1.99 30.70
N ILE A 10 5.64 -2.47 30.06
CA ILE A 10 5.85 -2.40 28.63
C ILE A 10 6.01 -3.82 28.10
N PRO A 11 5.21 -4.22 27.11
CA PRO A 11 5.39 -5.46 26.37
C PRO A 11 6.81 -5.57 25.79
N ASN A 12 7.30 -6.79 25.61
CA ASN A 12 8.60 -6.99 24.96
C ASN A 12 8.50 -6.61 23.47
N ASN A 13 9.60 -6.13 22.87
CA ASN A 13 9.71 -5.79 21.45
C ASN A 13 8.89 -4.58 20.94
N VAL A 14 8.55 -3.63 21.81
CA VAL A 14 7.95 -2.33 21.39
C VAL A 14 8.99 -1.22 21.44
N LYS A 15 9.03 -0.37 20.40
CA LYS A 15 9.94 0.79 20.32
C LYS A 15 9.40 2.02 21.05
N PHE A 16 8.16 1.98 21.53
CA PHE A 16 7.50 3.08 22.25
C PHE A 16 6.73 2.55 23.45
N CYS A 17 6.73 3.31 24.53
CA CYS A 17 5.93 2.97 25.69
C CYS A 17 4.46 3.30 25.46
N SER A 18 3.62 2.33 25.82
CA SER A 18 2.19 2.40 25.66
C SER A 18 1.41 3.36 26.58
N ASN A 19 2.08 4.25 27.31
CA ASN A 19 1.42 5.11 28.30
C ASN A 19 2.02 6.53 28.24
N CYS A 20 3.35 6.61 28.24
CA CYS A 20 4.09 7.88 28.16
C CYS A 20 4.41 8.30 26.71
N GLY A 21 4.29 7.40 25.72
CA GLY A 21 4.70 7.65 24.33
C GLY A 21 6.22 7.76 24.13
N MET A 22 7.01 7.56 25.17
CA MET A 22 8.47 7.61 25.12
C MET A 22 9.02 6.50 24.21
N MET A 23 9.95 6.86 23.34
CA MET A 23 10.75 5.91 22.59
C MET A 23 11.65 5.10 23.53
N LEU A 24 11.67 3.79 23.35
CA LEU A 24 12.48 2.84 24.08
C LEU A 24 13.56 2.36 23.10
N PHE A 25 14.79 2.83 23.30
CA PHE A 25 15.91 2.37 22.50
C PHE A 25 16.17 0.89 22.81
N SER A 26 16.12 0.03 21.80
CA SER A 26 16.58 -1.35 21.91
C SER A 26 18.11 -1.36 21.96
N GLU A 27 18.68 -1.81 23.07
CA GLU A 27 20.12 -2.04 23.20
C GLU A 27 20.56 -3.16 22.25
N GLN A 28 21.01 -2.80 21.06
CA GLN A 28 22.11 -3.46 20.35
C GLN A 28 22.66 -2.51 19.26
N GLY A 29 23.63 -1.68 19.66
CA GLY A 29 24.71 -1.19 18.80
C GLY A 29 24.36 -0.26 17.63
N GLY A 30 24.05 1.01 17.91
CA GLY A 30 24.10 2.07 16.90
C GLY A 30 24.17 3.44 17.58
N ARG A 31 25.27 4.18 17.36
CA ARG A 31 25.48 5.51 17.95
C ARG A 31 24.34 6.47 17.57
N ASN A 32 23.84 7.19 18.56
CA ASN A 32 22.94 8.33 18.39
C ASN A 32 23.55 9.39 17.44
N PRO A 33 22.96 9.72 16.28
CA PRO A 33 23.43 10.81 15.42
C PRO A 33 22.95 12.20 15.86
N TYR A 34 22.04 12.29 16.83
CA TYR A 34 21.50 13.55 17.32
C TYR A 34 21.67 13.64 18.84
N GLY A 35 22.85 14.10 19.24
CA GLY A 35 23.14 14.48 20.62
C GLY A 35 22.22 15.63 21.07
N GLY A 36 21.12 15.26 21.71
CA GLY A 36 20.25 16.15 22.47
C GLY A 36 19.70 15.39 23.67
N ASN A 37 20.12 15.76 24.87
CA ASN A 37 19.67 15.19 26.13
C ASN A 37 18.17 15.49 26.33
N PRO A 38 17.28 14.50 26.60
CA PRO A 38 15.85 14.74 26.60
C PRO A 38 15.33 15.12 27.99
N TYR A 39 15.85 16.18 28.61
CA TYR A 39 15.19 16.83 29.76
C TYR A 39 15.59 18.29 29.91
N SER A 40 14.82 19.19 29.30
CA SER A 40 14.61 20.53 29.84
C SER A 40 13.19 20.98 29.48
N GLY A 41 12.22 20.54 30.26
CA GLY A 41 10.93 21.22 30.30
C GLY A 41 11.11 22.52 31.08
N ASN A 42 11.02 23.67 30.42
CA ASN A 42 10.80 24.94 31.10
C ASN A 42 9.73 25.74 30.33
N GLN A 43 8.54 25.78 30.94
CA GLN A 43 7.66 26.93 31.11
C GLN A 43 7.71 28.04 30.05
N TYR A 44 6.69 28.15 29.19
CA TYR A 44 6.36 29.41 28.51
C TYR A 44 5.26 30.14 29.28
N GLY A 45 5.69 30.88 30.31
CA GLY A 45 4.98 32.02 30.87
C GLY A 45 5.29 33.28 30.07
N GLY A 46 4.32 34.19 29.98
CA GLY A 46 4.33 35.33 29.07
C GLY A 46 5.24 36.52 29.43
N ASN A 47 5.37 37.38 28.41
CA ASN A 47 5.75 38.81 28.35
C ASN A 47 7.11 39.25 28.94
N GLN A 48 7.93 39.90 28.11
CA GLN A 48 8.10 41.37 28.11
C GLN A 48 9.09 41.86 27.04
N TYR A 49 8.80 43.05 26.52
CA TYR A 49 9.56 43.80 25.50
C TYR A 49 10.97 44.18 25.98
N GLY A 50 11.97 44.12 25.08
CA GLY A 50 13.29 44.72 25.30
C GLY A 50 14.30 44.27 24.24
N GLY A 51 14.58 45.12 23.25
CA GLY A 51 15.28 44.75 22.03
C GLY A 51 16.81 44.60 22.12
N ARG A 52 17.39 44.05 21.04
CA ARG A 52 18.45 44.67 20.22
C ARG A 52 18.81 43.70 19.08
N ASN A 53 18.79 44.25 17.88
CA ASN A 53 19.10 43.58 16.62
C ASN A 53 20.54 43.07 16.63
N ASN A 54 20.78 41.85 16.17
CA ASN A 54 22.00 41.53 15.44
C ASN A 54 21.70 40.46 14.39
N ASN A 55 21.98 40.86 13.16
CA ASN A 55 21.74 40.15 11.92
C ASN A 55 22.90 39.19 11.68
N THR A 56 22.70 37.89 11.91
CA THR A 56 23.58 36.83 11.39
C THR A 56 22.72 35.67 10.92
N GLN A 57 22.38 35.72 9.62
CA GLN A 57 21.77 34.62 8.88
C GLN A 57 22.78 33.46 8.77
N PRO A 58 22.40 32.21 9.11
CA PRO A 58 23.26 31.05 8.86
C PRO A 58 23.34 30.75 7.35
N PRO A 59 24.48 30.23 6.83
CA PRO A 59 24.62 29.94 5.41
C PRO A 59 23.64 28.84 4.99
N ARG A 60 22.80 29.16 3.99
CA ARG A 60 21.93 28.20 3.33
C ARG A 60 22.72 27.50 2.23
N ASN A 61 22.96 26.20 2.40
CA ASN A 61 23.62 25.36 1.40
C ASN A 61 22.66 25.18 0.22
N SER A 62 22.71 26.12 -0.71
CA SER A 62 21.86 26.14 -1.90
C SER A 62 22.33 25.06 -2.87
N LEU A 63 21.48 24.06 -3.13
CA LEU A 63 21.70 22.98 -4.12
C LEU A 63 21.60 23.46 -5.58
N ILE A 64 21.29 24.74 -5.79
CA ILE A 64 21.08 25.37 -7.09
C ILE A 64 22.30 25.29 -8.04
N PRO A 65 23.58 25.45 -7.61
CA PRO A 65 24.72 25.34 -8.53
C PRO A 65 25.05 23.89 -8.92
N ILE A 66 24.62 22.90 -8.14
CA ILE A 66 24.83 21.47 -8.43
C ILE A 66 23.84 21.00 -9.51
N MET A 67 22.59 21.46 -9.45
CA MET A 67 21.59 21.14 -10.47
C MET A 67 21.93 21.78 -11.82
N ALA A 68 22.47 23.01 -11.83
CA ALA A 68 22.90 23.68 -13.06
C ALA A 68 24.07 22.97 -13.76
N SER A 69 25.01 22.39 -12.99
CA SER A 69 26.15 21.64 -13.52
C SER A 69 25.76 20.27 -14.07
N ILE A 70 24.82 19.56 -13.43
CA ILE A 70 24.30 18.28 -13.93
C ILE A 70 23.55 18.48 -15.26
N VAL A 71 22.71 19.51 -15.39
CA VAL A 71 21.98 19.80 -16.63
C VAL A 71 22.94 20.14 -17.78
N ALA A 72 23.99 20.89 -17.51
CA ALA A 72 25.02 21.21 -18.52
C ALA A 72 25.76 19.95 -18.99
N ILE A 73 26.11 19.04 -18.06
CA ILE A 73 26.78 17.78 -18.39
C ILE A 73 25.87 16.87 -19.22
N LEU A 74 24.60 16.74 -18.85
CA LEU A 74 23.63 15.94 -19.61
C LEU A 74 23.38 16.50 -21.02
N ALA A 75 23.35 17.82 -21.18
CA ALA A 75 23.22 18.45 -22.49
C ALA A 75 24.43 18.16 -23.39
N VAL A 76 25.65 18.22 -22.84
CA VAL A 76 26.87 17.87 -23.58
C VAL A 76 26.89 16.39 -23.97
N ILE A 77 26.50 15.49 -23.06
CA ILE A 77 26.40 14.06 -23.35
C ILE A 77 25.38 13.79 -24.46
N CYS A 78 24.19 14.42 -24.43
CA CYS A 78 23.20 14.30 -25.50
C CYS A 78 23.75 14.78 -26.85
N VAL A 79 24.45 15.90 -26.90
CA VAL A 79 25.07 16.39 -28.14
C VAL A 79 26.13 15.41 -28.66
N VAL A 80 26.96 14.87 -27.77
CA VAL A 80 27.97 13.87 -28.14
C VAL A 80 27.32 12.57 -28.66
N LEU A 81 26.23 12.10 -28.04
CA LEU A 81 25.51 10.91 -28.50
C LEU A 81 24.87 11.12 -29.88
N VAL A 82 24.31 12.30 -30.14
CA VAL A 82 23.73 12.65 -31.45
C VAL A 82 24.80 12.79 -32.53
N VAL A 83 26.00 13.27 -32.19
CA VAL A 83 27.11 13.43 -33.15
C VAL A 83 27.86 12.11 -33.41
N LEU A 84 28.00 11.24 -32.39
CA LEU A 84 28.72 9.97 -32.51
C LEU A 84 27.84 8.80 -32.99
N HIS A 85 26.52 8.92 -32.91
CA HIS A 85 25.57 7.94 -33.45
C HIS A 85 24.66 8.61 -34.49
N PRO A 86 25.11 8.78 -35.75
CA PRO A 86 24.18 9.11 -36.82
C PRO A 86 23.16 7.98 -36.91
N PHE A 87 21.88 8.34 -36.75
CA PHE A 87 20.74 7.43 -36.80
C PHE A 87 20.85 6.45 -37.99
N ASP A 88 21.10 5.18 -37.71
CA ASP A 88 20.91 4.13 -38.69
C ASP A 88 19.43 4.10 -39.09
N LYS A 89 19.23 4.25 -40.40
CA LYS A 89 17.95 4.40 -41.06
C LYS A 89 17.08 3.17 -40.78
N VAL A 90 16.00 3.34 -40.01
CA VAL A 90 14.95 2.34 -39.83
C VAL A 90 14.37 1.99 -41.19
N THR A 91 14.65 0.77 -41.67
CA THR A 91 14.00 0.21 -42.85
C THR A 91 12.58 -0.16 -42.47
N LYS A 92 11.64 0.53 -43.12
CA LYS A 92 10.22 0.17 -43.18
C LYS A 92 10.07 -1.21 -43.79
N SER A 93 9.40 -2.11 -43.08
CA SER A 93 8.83 -3.33 -43.64
C SER A 93 7.35 -3.33 -43.26
N ASP A 94 6.56 -2.71 -44.13
CA ASP A 94 5.13 -2.95 -44.21
C ASP A 94 4.94 -4.34 -44.82
N ASP A 95 4.23 -5.24 -44.15
CA ASP A 95 3.13 -5.98 -44.76
C ASP A 95 2.28 -6.67 -43.69
N SER A 96 0.96 -6.48 -43.78
CA SER A 96 -0.05 -7.20 -43.02
C SER A 96 -0.97 -7.87 -44.03
N GLY A 97 -1.03 -9.19 -44.00
CA GLY A 97 -1.97 -9.91 -44.85
C GLY A 97 -2.01 -11.42 -44.61
N ALA A 98 -3.22 -11.89 -44.25
CA ALA A 98 -3.75 -13.24 -44.39
C ALA A 98 -3.53 -14.29 -43.27
N VAL A 99 -4.56 -14.39 -42.41
CA VAL A 99 -5.54 -15.50 -42.36
C VAL A 99 -5.06 -16.95 -42.14
N SER A 100 -5.72 -17.56 -41.13
CA SER A 100 -6.16 -18.96 -40.98
C SER A 100 -5.41 -19.94 -40.06
N GLN A 101 -6.18 -20.35 -39.03
CA GLN A 101 -6.53 -21.72 -38.64
C GLN A 101 -5.60 -22.56 -37.75
N ASP A 102 -6.29 -23.25 -36.84
CA ASP A 102 -5.95 -24.37 -35.95
C ASP A 102 -4.74 -25.24 -36.33
N THR A 103 -3.99 -25.70 -35.32
CA THR A 103 -3.99 -27.12 -34.86
C THR A 103 -2.78 -27.41 -33.95
N ALA A 104 -3.01 -28.34 -33.02
CA ALA A 104 -2.19 -28.80 -31.91
C ALA A 104 -0.95 -29.67 -32.25
N ALA A 105 -0.10 -29.84 -31.22
CA ALA A 105 0.84 -30.95 -30.92
C ALA A 105 1.97 -31.18 -31.97
N GLY A 106 3.16 -31.68 -31.68
CA GLY A 106 3.81 -32.41 -30.59
C GLY A 106 5.15 -32.93 -31.18
N GLY A 107 6.06 -33.49 -30.36
CA GLY A 107 7.29 -34.16 -30.84
C GLY A 107 7.00 -35.31 -31.82
N GLU A 108 7.92 -36.12 -32.32
CA GLU A 108 9.33 -36.42 -32.12
C GLU A 108 9.65 -37.41 -33.26
N ILE A 109 10.92 -37.51 -33.67
CA ILE A 109 11.61 -38.61 -34.37
C ILE A 109 10.83 -39.83 -34.96
N VAL A 110 11.15 -40.17 -36.22
CA VAL A 110 11.84 -41.41 -36.69
C VAL A 110 11.47 -41.72 -38.14
N GLU A 111 12.51 -41.86 -38.96
CA GLU A 111 12.51 -42.41 -40.32
C GLU A 111 12.55 -43.96 -40.29
N PRO A 112 11.80 -44.67 -41.14
CA PRO A 112 12.06 -46.09 -41.37
C PRO A 112 12.37 -46.43 -42.84
N ALA A 113 13.24 -47.42 -42.98
CA ALA A 113 13.68 -48.04 -44.21
C ALA A 113 12.66 -49.05 -44.78
N ALA A 114 12.52 -48.98 -46.10
CA ALA A 114 12.42 -50.03 -47.12
C ALA A 114 11.87 -51.45 -46.82
N ASN A 115 10.95 -51.86 -47.72
CA ASN A 115 10.90 -53.11 -48.52
C ASN A 115 9.71 -54.09 -48.33
N GLY A 116 9.15 -54.46 -49.51
CA GLY A 116 8.29 -55.63 -49.81
C GLY A 116 6.82 -55.45 -49.42
N ASP A 117 5.79 -55.91 -50.12
CA ASP A 117 5.53 -56.72 -51.32
C ASP A 117 3.98 -56.71 -51.46
N PRO A 118 3.31 -56.70 -52.63
CA PRO A 118 1.88 -56.40 -52.70
C PRO A 118 1.03 -57.68 -52.57
N THR A 119 -0.02 -57.64 -51.74
CA THR A 119 -1.02 -58.72 -51.65
C THR A 119 -2.45 -58.16 -51.48
N PRO A 120 -3.46 -58.89 -51.99
CA PRO A 120 -4.63 -58.30 -52.63
C PRO A 120 -5.80 -57.91 -51.71
N THR A 121 -6.61 -57.02 -52.28
CA THR A 121 -7.89 -56.47 -51.82
C THR A 121 -8.84 -57.50 -51.23
N ALA A 122 -9.25 -57.29 -49.97
CA ALA A 122 -10.34 -58.02 -49.33
C ALA A 122 -11.66 -57.20 -49.41
N THR A 123 -12.72 -57.90 -49.82
CA THR A 123 -14.11 -57.46 -50.01
C THR A 123 -14.74 -56.90 -48.72
N PRO A 124 -15.56 -55.82 -48.79
CA PRO A 124 -16.17 -55.24 -47.58
C PRO A 124 -17.22 -56.17 -46.96
N THR A 125 -17.09 -56.40 -45.65
CA THR A 125 -18.01 -57.14 -44.79
C THR A 125 -19.25 -56.30 -44.48
N PRO A 126 -20.48 -56.86 -44.49
CA PRO A 126 -21.70 -56.09 -44.27
C PRO A 126 -21.79 -55.53 -42.84
N THR A 127 -22.15 -54.26 -42.76
CA THR A 127 -22.30 -53.46 -41.54
C THR A 127 -23.42 -54.01 -40.65
N PRO A 128 -23.20 -54.24 -39.35
CA PRO A 128 -24.24 -54.68 -38.44
C PRO A 128 -25.30 -53.58 -38.22
N THR A 129 -26.56 -53.97 -38.31
CA THR A 129 -27.73 -53.12 -38.09
C THR A 129 -27.82 -52.74 -36.60
N PRO A 130 -28.01 -51.45 -36.25
CA PRO A 130 -28.08 -51.04 -34.86
C PRO A 130 -29.33 -51.60 -34.16
N THR A 131 -29.09 -52.22 -33.01
CA THR A 131 -30.12 -52.73 -32.10
C THR A 131 -30.88 -51.56 -31.46
N PRO A 132 -32.22 -51.62 -31.33
CA PRO A 132 -32.99 -50.51 -30.76
C PRO A 132 -32.66 -50.28 -29.28
N THR A 133 -32.26 -49.06 -28.97
CA THR A 133 -32.00 -48.58 -27.61
C THR A 133 -33.31 -48.54 -26.81
N PRO A 134 -33.36 -49.07 -25.57
CA PRO A 134 -34.57 -49.03 -24.75
C PRO A 134 -34.97 -47.60 -24.40
N LEU A 135 -36.27 -47.33 -24.48
CA LEU A 135 -36.90 -46.06 -24.16
C LEU A 135 -36.73 -45.74 -22.66
N PRO A 136 -36.34 -44.51 -22.28
CA PRO A 136 -36.21 -44.14 -20.87
C PRO A 136 -37.57 -44.21 -20.18
N THR A 137 -37.60 -44.92 -19.07
CA THR A 137 -38.75 -45.04 -18.18
C THR A 137 -38.96 -43.72 -17.48
N ALA A 138 -40.21 -43.24 -17.43
CA ALA A 138 -40.57 -41.97 -16.79
C ALA A 138 -40.19 -41.97 -15.31
N THR A 139 -39.14 -41.23 -14.95
CA THR A 139 -38.73 -40.98 -13.58
C THR A 139 -39.76 -40.06 -12.92
N SER A 140 -40.32 -40.49 -11.79
CA SER A 140 -41.22 -39.69 -10.98
C SER A 140 -40.52 -38.40 -10.52
N THR A 141 -41.05 -37.26 -10.96
CA THR A 141 -40.60 -35.93 -10.58
C THR A 141 -40.65 -35.78 -9.05
N PRO A 142 -39.54 -35.49 -8.35
CA PRO A 142 -39.58 -35.25 -6.92
C PRO A 142 -40.43 -34.00 -6.63
N THR A 143 -41.32 -34.12 -5.66
CA THR A 143 -42.14 -33.02 -5.15
C THR A 143 -41.22 -31.91 -4.66
N PRO A 144 -41.45 -30.62 -5.01
CA PRO A 144 -40.59 -29.54 -4.56
C PRO A 144 -40.61 -29.47 -3.03
N ILE A 145 -39.43 -29.66 -2.43
CA ILE A 145 -39.21 -29.32 -1.02
C ILE A 145 -39.46 -27.81 -0.86
N PRO A 146 -40.21 -27.38 0.17
CA PRO A 146 -40.36 -25.97 0.45
C PRO A 146 -38.98 -25.36 0.64
N THR A 147 -38.64 -24.40 -0.21
CA THR A 147 -37.42 -23.60 -0.08
C THR A 147 -37.38 -23.03 1.33
N PRO A 148 -36.32 -23.28 2.13
CA PRO A 148 -36.24 -22.69 3.45
C PRO A 148 -36.32 -21.17 3.28
N THR A 149 -37.29 -20.57 3.97
CA THR A 149 -37.40 -19.12 4.06
C THR A 149 -36.03 -18.57 4.44
N PRO A 150 -35.48 -17.57 3.75
CA PRO A 150 -34.18 -17.02 4.10
C PRO A 150 -34.25 -16.58 5.55
N THR A 151 -33.59 -17.34 6.42
CA THR A 151 -33.33 -16.92 7.78
C THR A 151 -32.41 -15.73 7.63
N THR A 152 -32.92 -14.53 7.88
CA THR A 152 -32.10 -13.33 7.95
C THR A 152 -30.97 -13.64 8.91
N ALA A 153 -29.75 -13.78 8.38
CA ALA A 153 -28.57 -13.91 9.20
C ALA A 153 -28.61 -12.76 10.21
N PRO A 154 -28.41 -13.01 11.52
CA PRO A 154 -28.34 -11.93 12.48
C PRO A 154 -27.34 -10.91 11.94
N ALA A 155 -27.78 -9.66 11.82
CA ALA A 155 -26.94 -8.56 11.37
C ALA A 155 -25.69 -8.59 12.26
N VAL A 156 -24.57 -9.05 11.70
CA VAL A 156 -23.29 -9.05 12.39
C VAL A 156 -23.05 -7.58 12.69
N SER A 157 -23.14 -7.20 13.96
CA SER A 157 -22.92 -5.83 14.38
C SER A 157 -21.52 -5.46 13.94
N ALA A 158 -21.41 -4.67 12.86
CA ALA A 158 -20.13 -4.20 12.38
C ALA A 158 -19.46 -3.42 13.51
N GLU A 159 -18.21 -3.74 13.82
CA GLU A 159 -17.42 -2.97 14.77
C GLU A 159 -17.29 -1.54 14.25
N VAL A 160 -17.58 -0.56 15.11
CA VAL A 160 -17.54 0.87 14.77
C VAL A 160 -16.52 1.59 15.64
N LEU A 161 -15.79 2.52 15.04
CA LEU A 161 -14.88 3.44 15.70
C LEU A 161 -15.57 4.78 15.89
N THR A 162 -15.35 5.39 17.04
CA THR A 162 -15.67 6.80 17.27
C THR A 162 -14.42 7.63 16.96
N ILE A 163 -14.46 8.41 15.88
CA ILE A 163 -13.36 9.28 15.45
C ILE A 163 -13.59 10.73 15.89
N TYR A 164 -12.77 11.66 15.39
CA TYR A 164 -12.87 13.08 15.73
C TYR A 164 -14.30 13.62 15.53
N GLY A 165 -14.76 14.42 16.50
CA GLY A 165 -16.13 14.96 16.53
C GLY A 165 -17.23 13.95 16.85
N GLY A 166 -16.90 12.74 17.32
CA GLY A 166 -17.89 11.73 17.71
C GLY A 166 -18.50 10.96 16.53
N ILE A 167 -17.94 11.14 15.33
CA ILE A 167 -18.40 10.48 14.11
C ILE A 167 -18.15 8.98 14.20
N GLN A 168 -19.13 8.17 13.79
CA GLN A 168 -19.00 6.72 13.72
C GLN A 168 -18.49 6.29 12.35
N ALA A 169 -17.48 5.43 12.33
CA ALA A 169 -16.87 4.88 11.12
C ALA A 169 -16.73 3.35 11.25
N PRO A 170 -17.01 2.55 10.20
CA PRO A 170 -16.81 1.11 10.25
C PRO A 170 -15.33 0.77 10.48
N ALA A 171 -15.02 -0.14 11.41
CA ALA A 171 -13.66 -0.58 11.67
C ALA A 171 -12.97 -1.17 10.43
N SER A 172 -13.75 -1.79 9.54
CA SER A 172 -13.27 -2.34 8.25
C SER A 172 -12.65 -1.30 7.30
N ASP A 173 -12.93 -0.01 7.51
CA ASP A 173 -12.38 1.05 6.66
C ASP A 173 -10.93 1.39 7.03
N PHE A 174 -10.46 0.92 8.20
CA PHE A 174 -9.17 1.23 8.78
C PHE A 174 -8.20 0.03 8.68
N LEU A 175 -6.95 0.28 8.28
CA LEU A 175 -5.85 -0.68 8.29
C LEU A 175 -5.48 -1.08 9.73
N PHE A 176 -5.54 -0.11 10.64
CA PHE A 176 -5.27 -0.32 12.06
C PHE A 176 -6.36 0.31 12.93
N PRO A 177 -7.54 -0.32 13.03
CA PRO A 177 -8.65 0.23 13.83
C PRO A 177 -8.26 0.50 15.29
N GLU A 178 -7.42 -0.36 15.85
CA GLU A 178 -6.90 -0.30 17.22
C GLU A 178 -5.95 0.89 17.47
N SER A 179 -5.37 1.49 16.43
CA SER A 179 -4.33 2.52 16.58
C SER A 179 -4.81 3.82 17.23
N SER A 180 -6.12 3.99 17.39
CA SER A 180 -6.74 5.10 18.14
C SER A 180 -6.62 4.94 19.66
N SER A 181 -6.44 3.70 20.14
CA SER A 181 -6.47 3.35 21.57
C SER A 181 -5.37 2.37 22.00
N SER A 182 -4.51 1.95 21.07
CA SER A 182 -3.42 1.00 21.31
C SER A 182 -2.20 1.31 20.45
N TYR A 183 -1.03 0.88 20.92
CA TYR A 183 0.24 1.07 20.20
C TYR A 183 0.44 -0.07 19.20
N LEU A 184 0.87 0.25 17.99
CA LEU A 184 1.18 -0.73 16.97
C LEU A 184 2.52 -1.41 17.26
N SER A 185 2.50 -2.74 17.34
CA SER A 185 3.72 -3.54 17.34
C SER A 185 4.25 -3.71 15.92
N TYR A 186 5.55 -4.03 15.80
CA TYR A 186 6.14 -4.38 14.51
C TYR A 186 5.48 -5.61 13.90
N ASP A 187 5.18 -6.64 14.70
CA ASP A 187 4.49 -7.84 14.21
C ASP A 187 3.13 -7.50 13.60
N ARG A 188 2.39 -6.58 14.22
CA ARG A 188 1.11 -6.12 13.71
C ARG A 188 1.27 -5.31 12.42
N MET A 189 2.26 -4.42 12.35
CA MET A 189 2.57 -3.69 11.13
C MET A 189 3.01 -4.63 10.00
N ASN A 190 3.88 -5.59 10.28
CA ASN A 190 4.32 -6.59 9.29
C ASN A 190 3.14 -7.41 8.77
N GLN A 191 2.24 -7.85 9.66
CA GLN A 191 1.06 -8.60 9.26
C GLN A 191 0.18 -7.87 8.23
N VAL A 192 0.10 -6.53 8.30
CA VAL A 192 -0.80 -5.71 7.48
C VAL A 192 -0.07 -5.07 6.29
N LEU A 193 1.19 -4.67 6.46
CA LEU A 193 1.92 -3.83 5.52
C LEU A 193 2.98 -4.61 4.73
N GLU A 194 3.52 -5.71 5.27
CA GLU A 194 4.58 -6.46 4.61
C GLU A 194 4.04 -7.17 3.37
N SER A 195 4.79 -7.08 2.28
CA SER A 195 4.44 -7.72 1.02
C SER A 195 5.69 -7.98 0.20
N GLY A 196 5.57 -8.80 -0.86
CA GLY A 196 6.67 -9.04 -1.79
C GLY A 196 7.04 -7.85 -2.69
N SER A 197 6.39 -6.69 -2.54
CA SER A 197 6.61 -5.50 -3.36
C SER A 197 6.89 -4.26 -2.50
N SER A 198 8.04 -3.63 -2.71
CA SER A 198 8.39 -2.35 -2.06
C SER A 198 7.40 -1.23 -2.41
N GLU A 199 6.80 -1.27 -3.60
CA GLU A 199 5.75 -0.32 -3.99
C GLU A 199 4.48 -0.54 -3.17
N THR A 200 4.04 -1.79 -3.01
CA THR A 200 2.86 -2.11 -2.20
C THR A 200 3.11 -1.80 -0.71
N MET A 201 4.29 -2.12 -0.19
CA MET A 201 4.68 -1.74 1.18
C MET A 201 4.68 -0.22 1.36
N HIS A 202 5.18 0.55 0.39
CA HIS A 202 5.11 2.00 0.42
C HIS A 202 3.66 2.49 0.45
N THR A 203 2.82 2.04 -0.49
CA THR A 203 1.42 2.46 -0.58
C THR A 203 0.64 2.13 0.69
N LEU A 204 0.74 0.90 1.21
CA LEU A 204 0.01 0.51 2.42
C LEU A 204 0.49 1.26 3.66
N SER A 205 1.80 1.40 3.85
CA SER A 205 2.35 2.12 5.01
C SER A 205 2.02 3.61 4.96
N GLN A 206 2.07 4.23 3.77
CA GLN A 206 1.67 5.61 3.61
C GLN A 206 0.17 5.80 3.77
N LEU A 207 -0.65 4.84 3.33
CA LEU A 207 -2.08 4.86 3.55
C LEU A 207 -2.42 4.75 5.04
N ALA A 208 -1.68 3.95 5.81
CA ALA A 208 -1.84 3.88 7.28
C ALA A 208 -1.49 5.20 7.97
N ILE A 209 -0.46 5.91 7.51
CA ILE A 209 -0.13 7.27 8.00
C ILE A 209 -1.25 8.25 7.64
N ASN A 210 -1.72 8.21 6.38
CA ASN A 210 -2.78 9.06 5.89
C ASN A 210 -4.12 8.77 6.60
N GLU A 211 -4.37 7.53 6.99
CA GLU A 211 -5.55 7.15 7.75
C GLU A 211 -5.62 7.89 9.10
N LEU A 212 -4.49 8.02 9.82
CA LEU A 212 -4.43 8.79 11.06
C LEU A 212 -4.83 10.26 10.82
N LEU A 213 -4.40 10.85 9.70
CA LEU A 213 -4.79 12.21 9.32
C LEU A 213 -6.27 12.29 8.88
N ALA A 214 -6.75 11.26 8.18
CA ALA A 214 -8.13 11.18 7.69
C ALA A 214 -9.14 11.12 8.84
N ARG A 215 -8.80 10.51 9.97
CA ARG A 215 -9.61 10.49 11.21
C ARG A 215 -9.93 11.88 11.77
N TYR A 216 -9.18 12.90 11.36
CA TYR A 216 -9.36 14.31 11.72
C TYR A 216 -9.81 15.17 10.54
N GLY A 217 -10.13 14.57 9.40
CA GLY A 217 -10.63 15.29 8.22
C GLY A 217 -9.56 16.02 7.43
N TYR A 218 -8.29 15.60 7.51
CA TYR A 218 -7.25 16.19 6.67
C TYR A 218 -7.62 16.07 5.18
N PRO A 219 -7.68 17.17 4.41
CA PRO A 219 -8.39 17.17 3.12
C PRO A 219 -7.63 16.51 1.96
N PHE A 220 -6.34 16.21 2.10
CA PHE A 220 -5.46 15.71 1.02
C PHE A 220 -5.67 16.47 -0.30
N THR A 221 -5.29 17.75 -0.37
CA THR A 221 -5.51 18.59 -1.57
C THR A 221 -4.39 18.51 -2.61
N SER A 222 -3.22 18.00 -2.26
CA SER A 222 -2.07 17.92 -3.16
C SER A 222 -2.27 16.88 -4.27
N SER A 223 -1.54 17.03 -5.38
CA SER A 223 -1.58 16.09 -6.51
C SER A 223 -0.61 14.91 -6.35
N SER A 224 -0.01 14.69 -5.17
CA SER A 224 0.88 13.54 -4.95
C SER A 224 0.12 12.22 -5.09
N SER A 225 0.81 11.16 -5.51
CA SER A 225 0.25 9.80 -5.56
C SER A 225 -0.30 9.38 -4.20
N THR A 226 0.43 9.67 -3.13
CA THR A 226 0.04 9.35 -1.75
C THR A 226 -1.24 10.07 -1.31
N ALA A 227 -1.44 11.32 -1.73
CA ALA A 227 -2.68 12.06 -1.49
C ALA A 227 -3.83 11.54 -2.36
N GLN A 228 -3.53 11.13 -3.60
CA GLN A 228 -4.50 10.48 -4.48
C GLN A 228 -4.97 9.14 -3.90
N ASP A 229 -4.06 8.32 -3.37
CA ASP A 229 -4.38 7.05 -2.73
C ASP A 229 -5.28 7.25 -1.51
N ALA A 230 -4.99 8.26 -0.68
CA ALA A 230 -5.85 8.63 0.44
C ALA A 230 -7.25 9.06 -0.01
N ARG A 231 -7.35 9.92 -1.04
CA ARG A 231 -8.64 10.33 -1.62
C ARG A 231 -9.41 9.14 -2.20
N ASN A 232 -8.74 8.25 -2.91
CA ASN A 232 -9.34 7.05 -3.48
C ASN A 232 -9.88 6.12 -2.38
N LYS A 233 -9.13 5.96 -1.28
CA LYS A 233 -9.52 5.12 -0.15
C LYS A 233 -10.66 5.71 0.67
N PHE A 234 -10.58 6.99 1.04
CA PHE A 234 -11.47 7.58 2.05
C PHE A 234 -12.57 8.47 1.45
N GLY A 235 -12.37 9.05 0.27
CA GLY A 235 -13.24 10.09 -0.32
C GLY A 235 -14.68 9.67 -0.57
N GLY A 236 -14.92 8.37 -0.80
CA GLY A 236 -16.25 7.80 -0.96
C GLY A 236 -16.97 7.45 0.36
N THR A 237 -16.30 7.57 1.50
CA THR A 237 -16.87 7.17 2.80
C THR A 237 -17.64 8.33 3.43
N GLY A 238 -18.81 8.05 3.98
CA GLY A 238 -19.64 9.07 4.64
C GLY A 238 -19.00 9.64 5.91
N TRP A 239 -18.23 8.82 6.64
CA TRP A 239 -17.52 9.28 7.83
C TRP A 239 -16.42 10.29 7.49
N TYR A 240 -15.68 10.07 6.41
CA TYR A 240 -14.59 10.96 6.01
C TYR A 240 -15.11 12.31 5.55
N GLN A 241 -16.19 12.32 4.74
CA GLN A 241 -16.87 13.56 4.34
C GLN A 241 -17.41 14.33 5.55
N SER A 242 -17.96 13.61 6.53
CA SER A 242 -18.46 14.22 7.78
C SER A 242 -17.34 14.86 8.58
N VAL A 243 -16.21 14.16 8.76
CA VAL A 243 -15.10 14.69 9.57
C VAL A 243 -14.34 15.82 8.86
N GLN A 244 -14.29 15.82 7.53
CA GLN A 244 -13.76 16.95 6.75
C GLN A 244 -14.51 18.26 7.05
N SER A 245 -15.83 18.22 7.26
CA SER A 245 -16.63 19.43 7.56
C SER A 245 -16.30 20.06 8.91
N ILE A 246 -15.70 19.29 9.81
CA ILE A 246 -15.30 19.71 11.16
C ILE A 246 -13.79 19.64 11.36
N CYS A 247 -13.01 19.47 10.28
CA CYS A 247 -11.56 19.42 10.34
C CYS A 247 -11.04 20.67 11.09
N PRO A 248 -10.19 20.51 12.12
CA PRO A 248 -9.80 21.62 12.95
C PRO A 248 -9.19 22.80 12.17
N VAL A 249 -9.56 24.03 12.50
CA VAL A 249 -9.04 25.23 11.81
C VAL A 249 -7.52 25.35 11.98
N GLY A 250 -6.81 25.68 10.89
CA GLY A 250 -5.34 25.71 10.87
C GLY A 250 -4.68 24.36 10.54
N ALA A 251 -5.45 23.26 10.44
CA ALA A 251 -5.00 21.92 10.03
C ALA A 251 -4.68 21.75 8.54
N GLY A 252 -4.53 22.84 7.78
CA GLY A 252 -4.10 22.74 6.37
C GLY A 252 -2.74 22.03 6.24
N GLU A 253 -1.96 22.04 7.32
CA GLU A 253 -0.70 21.34 7.47
C GLU A 253 -0.87 20.11 8.38
N TRP A 254 -0.32 18.98 7.93
CA TRP A 254 -0.49 17.67 8.57
C TRP A 254 0.20 17.59 9.95
N ASP A 255 1.24 18.39 10.15
CA ASP A 255 1.98 18.51 11.41
C ASP A 255 1.18 19.25 12.48
N VAL A 256 0.41 20.28 12.11
CA VAL A 256 -0.52 20.96 13.02
C VAL A 256 -1.56 19.97 13.57
N LEU A 257 -2.10 19.09 12.74
CA LEU A 257 -3.00 18.01 13.19
C LEU A 257 -2.31 17.05 14.16
N ARG A 258 -1.14 16.54 13.76
CA ARG A 258 -0.36 15.60 14.56
C ARG A 258 0.00 16.17 15.94
N ASP A 259 0.42 17.43 15.99
CA ASP A 259 1.00 18.00 17.20
C ASP A 259 -0.08 18.47 18.19
N ASN A 260 -1.22 18.94 17.67
CA ASN A 260 -2.25 19.56 18.51
C ASN A 260 -3.48 18.68 18.75
N TYR A 261 -3.79 17.73 17.85
CA TYR A 261 -5.07 17.01 17.88
C TYR A 261 -4.96 15.51 18.06
N PHE A 262 -3.91 14.88 17.51
CA PHE A 262 -3.71 13.44 17.72
C PHE A 262 -3.64 13.11 19.21
N ASN A 263 -4.15 11.94 19.60
CA ASN A 263 -3.92 11.46 20.95
C ASN A 263 -2.50 10.87 21.10
N SER A 264 -2.15 10.41 22.31
CA SER A 264 -0.82 9.85 22.59
C SER A 264 -0.51 8.58 21.78
N TYR A 265 -1.51 7.72 21.53
CA TYR A 265 -1.37 6.52 20.71
C TYR A 265 -1.09 6.90 19.26
N GLU A 266 -1.91 7.79 18.70
CA GLU A 266 -1.82 8.16 17.28
C GLU A 266 -0.50 8.88 16.96
N ARG A 267 0.01 9.75 17.85
CA ARG A 267 1.35 10.34 17.68
C ARG A 267 2.47 9.29 17.69
N ALA A 268 2.40 8.35 18.62
CA ALA A 268 3.40 7.30 18.72
C ALA A 268 3.33 6.33 17.53
N ASN A 269 2.12 5.97 17.10
CA ASN A 269 1.87 5.12 15.95
C ASN A 269 2.29 5.80 14.64
N PHE A 270 2.05 7.10 14.50
CA PHE A 270 2.58 7.89 13.38
C PHE A 270 4.11 7.76 13.30
N LYS A 271 4.81 7.91 14.44
CA LYS A 271 6.26 7.73 14.50
C LYS A 271 6.69 6.30 14.18
N ALA A 272 5.99 5.30 14.73
CA ALA A 272 6.28 3.89 14.49
C ALA A 272 6.12 3.50 13.01
N LEU A 273 5.07 3.97 12.33
CA LEU A 273 4.86 3.75 10.89
C LEU A 273 5.98 4.39 10.04
N ASN A 274 6.42 5.61 10.39
CA ASN A 274 7.54 6.26 9.71
C ASN A 274 8.86 5.51 9.94
N GLU A 275 9.08 4.93 11.13
CA GLU A 275 10.25 4.08 11.40
C GLU A 275 10.18 2.75 10.64
N TRP A 276 8.99 2.15 10.59
CA TRP A 276 8.75 0.95 9.81
C TRP A 276 9.08 1.18 8.33
N GLN A 277 8.64 2.30 7.73
CA GLN A 277 8.99 2.66 6.36
C GLN A 277 10.50 2.78 6.14
N LYS A 278 11.23 3.36 7.10
CA LYS A 278 12.69 3.52 7.04
C LYS A 278 13.39 2.16 7.13
N ASP A 279 12.97 1.30 8.05
CA ASP A 279 13.56 -0.03 8.26
C ASP A 279 13.37 -0.93 7.03
N HIS A 280 12.30 -0.73 6.24
CA HIS A 280 12.02 -1.48 5.02
C HIS A 280 12.50 -0.79 3.73
N GLY A 281 13.12 0.40 3.82
CA GLY A 281 13.61 1.14 2.66
C GLY A 281 12.51 1.64 1.71
N VAL A 282 11.30 1.91 2.24
CA VAL A 282 10.12 2.36 1.48
C VAL A 282 9.67 3.78 1.85
N TYR A 283 10.58 4.55 2.44
CA TYR A 283 10.41 5.97 2.73
C TYR A 283 10.90 6.81 1.53
N TYR A 284 9.99 7.54 0.86
CA TYR A 284 10.30 8.41 -0.29
C TYR A 284 10.24 9.89 0.09
#